data_AF-A0A519RHV3-F1
#
_entry.id   AF-A0A519RHV3-F1
#
_cell.length_a   1.000
_cell.length_b   1.000
_cell.length_c   1.000
_cell.angle_alpha   90.00
_cell.angle_beta   90.00
_cell.angle_gamma   90.00
#
_symmetry.space_group_name_H-M   'P 1'
#
loop_
_entity.id
_entity.type
_entity.pdbx_description
1 polymer ?
#
loop_
_entity_poly.entity_id
_entity_poly.type
_entity_poly.pdbx_seq_one_letter_code
_entity_poly.pdbx_strand_id
1 'polypeptide(L)'
;MKNKKTLVLGASENPSRYSNMAINRLVGSEHSVVAIGQKEGEVQGIKIQTKQVPFTNVHTVTLYLNPSRQRDYYNYIVGLQPKRVIFNPGTENPEFYQLLKLNNIEVEVACTLVLLSMRQY
;
A
#
# COMPACT_ATOMS: atom_id res chain seq x y z
N MET A 1 5.28 -13.09 13.20
CA MET A 1 5.12 -11.62 13.12
C MET A 1 3.63 -11.31 13.25
N LYS A 2 3.23 -10.17 13.82
CA LYS A 2 1.80 -9.84 13.91
C LYS A 2 1.28 -9.54 12.50
N ASN A 3 0.19 -10.19 12.09
CA ASN A 3 -0.46 -9.90 10.81
C ASN A 3 -0.85 -8.42 10.74
N LYS A 4 -0.47 -7.77 9.64
CA LYS A 4 -0.72 -6.36 9.32
C LYS A 4 -1.42 -6.34 7.98
N LYS A 5 -2.77 -6.30 8.00
CA LYS A 5 -3.55 -6.26 6.77
C LYS A 5 -3.13 -5.05 5.93
N THR A 6 -2.64 -5.30 4.73
CA THR A 6 -1.95 -4.30 3.93
C THR A 6 -2.67 -4.08 2.60
N LEU A 7 -3.00 -2.82 2.32
CA LEU A 7 -3.42 -2.38 1.01
C LEU A 7 -2.19 -2.04 0.16
N VAL A 8 -2.00 -2.75 -0.96
CA VAL A 8 -1.03 -2.38 -1.99
C VAL A 8 -1.74 -1.50 -3.01
N LEU A 9 -1.42 -0.20 -3.02
CA LEU A 9 -2.03 0.78 -3.92
C LEU A 9 -1.11 1.07 -5.11
N GLY A 10 -1.62 0.93 -6.33
CA GLY A 10 -0.81 0.91 -7.55
C GLY A 10 -0.34 -0.51 -7.91
N ALA A 11 -1.11 -1.52 -7.53
CA ALA A 11 -0.84 -2.93 -7.82
C ALA A 11 -0.82 -3.22 -9.32
N SER A 12 -0.04 -4.24 -9.70
CA SER A 12 0.13 -4.71 -11.09
C SER A 12 0.45 -6.20 -11.10
N GLU A 13 -0.09 -6.93 -12.07
CA GLU A 13 0.24 -8.33 -12.32
C GLU A 13 1.62 -8.52 -12.96
N ASN A 14 2.23 -7.45 -13.49
CA ASN A 14 3.54 -7.52 -14.13
C ASN A 14 4.64 -7.86 -13.10
N PRO A 15 5.32 -9.02 -13.22
CA PRO A 15 6.32 -9.46 -12.25
C PRO A 15 7.53 -8.54 -12.10
N SER A 16 7.83 -7.70 -13.11
CA SER A 16 8.94 -6.74 -13.05
C SER A 16 8.62 -5.51 -12.21
N ARG A 17 7.36 -5.30 -11.82
CA ARG A 17 6.94 -4.14 -11.01
C ARG A 17 7.13 -4.43 -9.53
N TYR A 18 7.72 -3.49 -8.80
CA TYR A 18 7.89 -3.59 -7.34
C TYR A 18 6.58 -3.84 -6.58
N SER A 19 5.45 -3.32 -7.06
CA SER A 19 4.13 -3.58 -6.48
C SER A 19 3.74 -5.07 -6.52
N ASN A 20 4.13 -5.79 -7.59
CA ASN A 20 3.92 -7.23 -7.71
C ASN A 20 4.81 -8.00 -6.72
N MET A 21 6.10 -7.64 -6.68
CA MET A 21 7.06 -8.21 -5.72
C MET A 21 6.61 -8.00 -4.27
N ALA A 22 6.05 -6.83 -3.97
CA ALA A 22 5.51 -6.50 -2.65
C ALA A 22 4.34 -7.41 -2.27
N ILE A 23 3.38 -7.66 -3.17
CA ILE A 23 2.27 -8.59 -2.90
C ILE A 23 2.83 -9.98 -2.58
N ASN A 24 3.72 -10.51 -3.43
CA ASN A 24 4.35 -11.82 -3.20
C ASN A 24 5.06 -11.88 -1.84
N ARG A 25 5.83 -10.85 -1.49
CA ARG A 25 6.60 -10.82 -0.25
C ARG A 25 5.73 -10.66 1.00
N LEU A 26 4.67 -9.85 0.93
CA LEU A 26 3.70 -9.68 2.00
C LEU A 26 2.94 -10.99 2.27
N VAL A 27 2.43 -11.63 1.22
CA VAL A 27 1.74 -12.93 1.32
C VAL A 27 2.69 -13.99 1.87
N GLY A 28 3.91 -14.09 1.34
CA GLY A 28 4.93 -15.03 1.83
C GLY A 28 5.44 -14.73 3.25
N SER A 29 5.16 -13.53 3.79
CA SER A 29 5.44 -13.15 5.17
C SER A 29 4.18 -13.18 6.05
N GLU A 30 3.12 -13.86 5.57
CA GLU A 30 1.85 -14.10 6.28
C GLU A 30 1.04 -12.84 6.61
N HIS A 31 1.24 -11.75 5.87
CA HIS A 31 0.39 -10.57 5.96
C HIS A 31 -0.82 -10.71 5.03
N SER A 32 -2.02 -10.40 5.53
CA SER A 32 -3.21 -10.32 4.67
C SER A 32 -3.06 -9.15 3.69
N VAL A 33 -3.33 -9.39 2.41
CA VAL A 33 -3.18 -8.38 1.36
C VAL A 33 -4.52 -8.08 0.68
N VAL A 34 -4.77 -6.80 0.44
CA VAL A 34 -5.78 -6.32 -0.52
C VAL A 34 -5.07 -5.40 -1.53
N ALA A 35 -5.56 -5.34 -2.76
CA ALA A 35 -4.84 -4.66 -3.83
C ALA A 35 -5.77 -3.80 -4.67
N ILE A 36 -5.31 -2.58 -4.99
CA ILE A 36 -5.95 -1.68 -5.96
C ILE A 36 -4.92 -1.28 -7.02
N GLY A 37 -5.30 -1.37 -8.29
CA GLY A 37 -4.46 -1.06 -9.44
C GLY A 37 -5.25 -0.42 -10.59
N GLN A 38 -4.54 -0.10 -11.68
CA GLN A 38 -5.16 0.53 -12.86
C GLN A 38 -5.94 -0.48 -13.72
N LYS A 39 -5.55 -1.75 -13.68
CA LYS A 39 -6.17 -2.84 -14.44
C LYS A 39 -6.56 -3.94 -13.46
N GLU A 40 -7.63 -4.65 -13.78
CA GLU A 40 -7.95 -5.91 -13.11
C GLU A 40 -6.86 -6.94 -13.38
N GLY A 41 -6.71 -7.89 -12.46
CA GLY A 41 -5.68 -8.92 -12.51
C GLY A 41 -5.58 -9.66 -11.18
N GLU A 42 -4.61 -10.55 -11.06
CA GLU A 42 -4.43 -11.35 -9.86
C GLU A 42 -2.95 -11.64 -9.60
N VAL A 43 -2.55 -11.62 -8.33
CA VAL A 43 -1.20 -12.01 -7.88
C VAL A 43 -1.35 -12.85 -6.62
N GLN A 44 -0.85 -14.09 -6.62
CA GLN A 44 -0.95 -15.00 -5.46
C GLN A 44 -2.38 -15.17 -4.93
N GLY A 45 -3.38 -15.29 -5.81
CA GLY A 45 -4.79 -15.38 -5.40
C GLY A 45 -5.43 -14.06 -4.96
N ILE A 46 -4.66 -12.96 -4.91
CA ILE A 46 -5.15 -11.63 -4.52
C ILE A 46 -5.62 -10.88 -5.76
N LYS A 47 -6.94 -10.68 -5.85
CA LYS A 47 -7.58 -9.89 -6.92
C LYS A 47 -7.16 -8.42 -6.82
N ILE A 48 -6.71 -7.85 -7.92
CA ILE A 48 -6.45 -6.43 -8.08
C ILE A 48 -7.76 -5.74 -8.46
N GLN A 49 -8.27 -4.91 -7.55
CA GLN A 49 -9.47 -4.11 -7.78
C GLN A 49 -9.12 -2.85 -8.55
N THR A 50 -10.02 -2.37 -9.41
CA THR A 50 -9.86 -1.10 -10.13
C THR A 50 -10.60 0.06 -9.48
N LYS A 51 -11.48 -0.25 -8.52
CA LYS A 51 -12.29 0.73 -7.78
C LYS A 51 -11.80 0.86 -6.34
N GLN A 52 -12.12 2.00 -5.72
CA GLN A 52 -11.88 2.27 -4.30
C GLN A 52 -12.83 1.46 -3.41
N VAL A 53 -12.55 0.16 -3.27
CA VAL A 53 -13.34 -0.74 -2.43
C VAL A 53 -13.20 -0.32 -0.94
N PRO A 54 -14.29 -0.24 -0.16
CA PRO A 54 -14.25 0.16 1.25
C PRO A 54 -13.71 -0.97 2.13
N PHE A 55 -12.40 -1.22 2.07
CA PHE A 55 -11.76 -2.25 2.88
C PHE A 55 -11.84 -1.89 4.36
N THR A 56 -12.13 -2.88 5.20
CA THR A 56 -12.15 -2.72 6.65
C THR A 56 -10.84 -3.20 7.27
N ASN A 57 -10.47 -2.63 8.42
CA ASN A 57 -9.34 -3.05 9.24
C ASN A 57 -7.99 -3.05 8.49
N VAL A 58 -7.77 -2.10 7.58
CA VAL A 58 -6.48 -1.93 6.92
C VAL A 58 -5.49 -1.36 7.94
N HIS A 59 -4.39 -2.08 8.19
CA HIS A 59 -3.33 -1.61 9.08
C HIS A 59 -2.36 -0.70 8.33
N THR A 60 -1.92 -1.11 7.14
CA THR A 60 -0.91 -0.42 6.34
C THR A 60 -1.46 -0.14 4.95
N VAL A 61 -1.23 1.05 4.44
CA VAL A 61 -1.29 1.30 2.98
C VAL A 61 0.14 1.42 2.48
N THR A 62 0.53 0.67 1.46
CA THR A 62 1.85 0.78 0.82
C THR A 62 1.70 1.28 -0.62
N LEU A 63 2.36 2.39 -0.94
CA LEU A 63 2.15 3.13 -2.17
C LEU A 63 3.16 2.73 -3.24
N TYR A 64 2.65 2.37 -4.42
CA TYR A 64 3.39 2.19 -5.68
C TYR A 64 2.76 3.03 -6.80
N LEU A 65 2.13 4.14 -6.41
CA LEU A 65 1.44 5.08 -7.27
C LEU A 65 2.21 6.41 -7.28
N ASN A 66 2.40 7.00 -8.46
CA ASN A 66 3.12 8.26 -8.58
C ASN A 66 2.42 9.40 -7.80
N PRO A 67 3.15 10.43 -7.34
CA PRO A 67 2.59 11.49 -6.47
C PRO A 67 1.39 12.22 -7.07
N SER A 68 1.40 12.53 -8.37
CA SER A 68 0.30 13.26 -9.01
C SER A 68 -1.03 12.47 -9.01
N ARG A 69 -0.98 11.14 -9.11
CA ARG A 69 -2.16 10.27 -9.05
C ARG A 69 -2.60 9.92 -7.63
N GLN A 70 -1.81 10.23 -6.60
CA GLN A 70 -2.20 9.96 -5.21
C GLN A 70 -3.35 10.83 -4.74
N ARG A 71 -3.52 12.04 -5.32
CA ARG A 71 -4.56 12.99 -4.92
C ARG A 71 -5.97 12.40 -4.98
N ASP A 72 -6.25 11.57 -5.98
CA ASP A 72 -7.52 10.84 -6.13
C ASP A 72 -7.82 9.87 -4.97
N TYR A 73 -6.79 9.50 -4.22
CA TYR A 73 -6.85 8.54 -3.12
C TYR A 73 -6.68 9.18 -1.74
N TYR A 74 -6.50 10.50 -1.62
CA TYR A 74 -6.29 11.15 -0.31
C TYR A 74 -7.45 10.87 0.65
N ASN A 75 -8.68 11.22 0.25
CA ASN A 75 -9.88 11.02 1.07
C ASN A 75 -10.14 9.53 1.33
N TYR A 76 -9.86 8.69 0.34
CA TYR A 76 -10.02 7.25 0.47
C TYR A 76 -9.08 6.69 1.54
N ILE A 77 -7.78 6.98 1.46
CA ILE A 77 -6.78 6.50 2.43
C ILE A 77 -7.05 7.04 3.83
N VAL A 78 -7.42 8.32 3.96
CA VAL A 78 -7.81 8.91 5.25
C VAL A 78 -9.05 8.20 5.81
N GLY A 79 -10.06 7.95 4.97
CA GLY A 79 -11.28 7.24 5.35
C GLY A 79 -11.06 5.78 5.76
N LEU A 80 -10.01 5.12 5.27
CA LEU A 80 -9.61 3.79 5.73
C LEU A 80 -9.00 3.79 7.14
N GLN A 81 -8.56 4.95 7.64
CA GLN A 81 -7.90 5.14 8.94
C GLN A 81 -6.80 4.10 9.24
N PRO A 82 -5.84 3.87 8.32
CA PRO A 82 -4.74 2.95 8.58
C PRO A 82 -3.84 3.46 9.71
N LYS A 83 -3.07 2.55 10.31
CA LYS A 83 -2.05 2.95 11.29
C LYS A 83 -0.90 3.71 10.63
N ARG A 84 -0.52 3.29 9.42
CA ARG A 84 0.55 3.94 8.66
C ARG A 84 0.32 3.89 7.14
N VAL A 85 0.98 4.81 6.45
CA VAL A 85 1.16 4.80 5.01
C VAL A 85 2.65 4.75 4.70
N ILE A 86 3.07 3.74 3.93
CA ILE A 86 4.43 3.58 3.44
C ILE A 86 4.54 4.21 2.06
N PHE A 87 5.44 5.19 1.94
CA PHE A 87 5.83 5.81 0.69
C PHE A 87 7.10 5.13 0.19
N ASN A 88 6.95 4.19 -0.76
CA ASN A 88 8.09 3.53 -1.41
C ASN A 88 8.85 4.53 -2.29
N PRO A 89 10.13 4.26 -2.63
CA PRO A 89 10.92 5.16 -3.47
C PRO A 89 10.20 5.59 -4.75
N GLY A 90 10.15 6.90 -5.00
CA GLY A 90 9.47 7.50 -6.16
C GLY A 90 7.98 7.76 -5.95
N THR A 91 7.47 7.58 -4.72
CA THR A 91 6.09 7.91 -4.35
C THR A 91 5.97 9.06 -3.35
N GLU A 92 7.08 9.71 -3.01
CA GLU A 92 7.15 10.76 -2.01
C GLU A 92 6.22 11.93 -2.33
N ASN A 93 5.49 12.41 -1.32
CA ASN A 93 4.48 13.45 -1.51
C ASN A 93 4.30 14.30 -0.23
N PRO A 94 5.04 15.42 -0.11
CA PRO A 94 5.00 16.29 1.07
C PRO A 94 3.62 16.84 1.43
N GLU A 95 2.78 17.14 0.43
CA GLU A 95 1.39 17.57 0.65
C GLU A 95 0.60 16.47 1.36
N PHE A 96 0.72 15.23 0.86
CA PHE A 96 -0.02 14.12 1.44
C PHE A 96 0.48 13.78 2.85
N TYR A 97 1.77 13.95 3.15
CA TYR A 97 2.30 13.75 4.49
C TYR A 97 1.59 14.60 5.54
N GLN A 98 1.35 15.87 5.22
CA GLN A 98 0.69 16.79 6.15
C GLN A 98 -0.75 16.34 6.41
N LEU A 99 -1.48 15.97 5.35
CA LEU A 99 -2.85 15.46 5.49
C LEU A 99 -2.92 14.20 6.35
N LEU A 100 -2.02 13.24 6.14
CA LEU A 100 -1.97 12.00 6.92
C LEU A 100 -1.66 12.28 8.40
N LYS A 101 -0.68 13.14 8.68
CA LYS A 101 -0.32 13.54 10.05
C LYS A 101 -1.46 14.23 10.78
N LEU A 102 -2.19 15.14 10.11
CA LEU A 102 -3.38 15.80 10.66
C LEU A 102 -4.49 14.80 11.04
N ASN A 103 -4.52 13.64 10.39
CA ASN A 103 -5.48 12.57 10.65
C ASN A 103 -4.89 11.45 11.54
N ASN A 104 -3.77 11.69 12.23
CA ASN A 104 -3.09 10.73 13.11
C ASN A 104 -2.68 9.42 12.41
N ILE A 105 -2.35 9.51 11.12
CA ILE A 105 -1.84 8.39 10.33
C ILE A 105 -0.33 8.56 10.18
N GLU A 106 0.43 7.53 10.57
CA GLU A 106 1.89 7.56 10.47
C GLU A 106 2.34 7.59 9.01
N VAL A 107 3.37 8.39 8.74
CA VAL A 107 4.02 8.49 7.43
C VAL A 107 5.38 7.84 7.53
N GLU A 108 5.61 6.80 6.72
CA GLU A 108 6.88 6.09 6.69
C GLU A 108 7.45 6.13 5.26
N VAL A 109 8.59 6.79 5.08
CA VAL A 109 9.29 6.82 3.78
C VAL A 109 10.32 5.69 3.77
N ALA A 110 9.97 4.57 3.16
CA ALA A 110 10.76 3.35 3.20
C ALA A 110 10.41 2.40 2.04
N CYS A 111 11.33 1.49 1.71
CA CYS A 111 11.02 0.40 0.78
C CYS A 111 10.39 -0.77 1.55
N THR A 112 9.16 -1.13 1.19
CA THR A 112 8.42 -2.25 1.80
C THR A 112 9.20 -3.57 1.74
N LEU A 113 9.87 -3.85 0.63
CA LEU A 113 10.66 -5.08 0.47
C LEU A 113 11.85 -5.13 1.45
N VAL A 114 12.46 -3.98 1.71
CA VAL A 114 13.58 -3.83 2.65
C VAL A 114 13.09 -3.97 4.09
N LEU A 115 11.96 -3.35 4.45
CA LEU A 115 11.34 -3.53 5.77
C LEU A 115 11.02 -5.01 6.05
N LEU A 116 10.46 -5.72 5.06
CA LEU A 116 10.15 -7.15 5.16
C LEU A 116 11.42 -8.00 5.28
N SER A 117 12.48 -7.71 4.53
CA SER A 117 13.73 -8.49 4.60
C SER A 117 14.44 -8.31 5.95
N MET A 118 14.38 -7.11 6.53
CA MET A 118 14.98 -6.79 7.84
C MET A 118 14.09 -7.20 9.03
N ARG A 119 12.89 -7.77 8.78
CA ARG A 119 11.88 -8.07 9.82
C ARG A 119 11.50 -6.84 10.66
N GLN A 120 11.57 -5.66 10.05
CA GLN A 120 11.13 -4.38 10.64
C GLN A 120 9.75 -3.96 10.14
N TYR A 121 9.08 -4.84 9.38
CA TYR A 121 7.77 -4.58 8.81
C TYR A 121 6.68 -4.50 9.86
#